data_AF-A7SEC8-F1
#
_entry.id   AF-A7SEC8-F1
#
_cell.length_a   1.000
_cell.length_b   1.000
_cell.length_c   1.000
_cell.angle_alpha   90.00
_cell.angle_beta   90.00
_cell.angle_gamma   90.00
#
_symmetry.space_group_name_H-M   'P 1'
#
loop_
_entity.id
_entity.type
_entity.pdbx_description
1 polymer ?
#
loop_
_entity_poly.entity_id
_entity_poly.type
_entity_poly.pdbx_seq_one_letter_code
_entity_poly.pdbx_strand_id
1 'polypeptide(L)'
;GSHMKVTGSHMKVTGSHMKVTGSHMKVTGSHMKVTGSHMRVTGSHMKVTGSHMRVTGSHMKVTGSHMRVTGSHMKVTGSHKLC
;
A
#
# COMPACT_ATOMS: atom_id res chain seq x y z
N GLY A 1 -2.80 10.59 19.55
CA GLY A 1 -3.18 9.68 18.45
C GLY A 1 -1.94 8.98 17.95
N SER A 2 -1.87 7.66 18.07
CA SER A 2 -0.65 6.86 17.88
C SER A 2 -0.31 6.67 16.40
N HIS A 3 0.60 7.48 15.87
CA HIS A 3 1.24 7.23 14.58
C HIS A 3 2.21 6.05 14.68
N MET A 4 1.99 5.01 13.89
CA MET A 4 2.86 3.84 13.84
C MET A 4 3.86 3.94 12.69
N LYS A 5 5.15 3.71 12.96
CA LYS A 5 6.20 3.57 11.95
C LYS A 5 6.77 2.15 12.03
N VAL A 6 6.81 1.45 10.89
CA VAL A 6 7.32 0.08 10.81
C VAL A 6 8.27 -0.03 9.62
N THR A 7 9.44 -0.63 9.85
CA THR A 7 10.41 -0.93 8.80
C THR A 7 10.87 -2.37 8.94
N GLY A 8 10.94 -3.13 7.85
CA GLY A 8 11.43 -4.51 7.88
C GLY A 8 11.07 -5.31 6.63
N SER A 9 11.29 -6.62 6.69
CA SER A 9 10.88 -7.58 5.67
C SER A 9 9.93 -8.61 6.28
N HIS A 10 9.11 -9.26 5.45
CA HIS A 10 8.19 -10.32 5.88
C HIS A 10 7.21 -9.89 6.99
N MET A 11 6.57 -8.73 6.80
CA MET A 11 5.74 -8.12 7.83
C MET A 11 4.24 -8.29 7.57
N LYS A 12 3.47 -8.45 8.65
CA LYS A 12 2.02 -8.27 8.68
C LYS A 12 1.70 -7.11 9.62
N VAL A 13 1.15 -6.03 9.08
CA VAL A 13 0.89 -4.80 9.83
C VAL A 13 -0.60 -4.45 9.73
N THR A 14 -1.23 -4.16 10.86
CA THR A 14 -2.63 -3.72 10.93
C THR A 14 -2.76 -2.49 11.82
N GLY A 15 -3.49 -1.47 11.38
CA GLY A 15 -3.72 -0.28 12.19
C GLY A 15 -4.20 0.93 11.40
N SER A 16 -4.25 2.07 12.07
CA SER A 16 -4.56 3.37 11.47
C SER A 16 -3.34 4.30 11.56
N HIS A 17 -3.23 5.28 10.67
CA HIS A 17 -2.17 6.31 10.72
C HIS A 17 -0.75 5.73 10.66
N MET A 18 -0.51 4.87 9.67
CA MET A 18 0.73 4.08 9.56
C MET A 18 1.68 4.60 8.48
N LYS A 19 2.99 4.52 8.74
CA LYS A 19 4.06 4.58 7.73
C LYS A 19 4.81 3.25 7.75
N VAL A 20 4.71 2.48 6.67
CA VAL A 20 5.31 1.15 6.56
C VAL A 20 6.30 1.14 5.39
N THR A 21 7.54 0.73 5.64
CA THR A 21 8.58 0.57 4.62
C THR A 21 9.13 -0.84 4.64
N GLY A 22 9.26 -1.52 3.50
CA GLY A 22 9.80 -2.88 3.53
C GLY A 22 9.63 -3.72 2.28
N SER A 23 9.85 -5.02 2.42
CA SER A 23 9.57 -6.02 1.38
C SER A 23 8.71 -7.15 1.94
N HIS A 24 7.96 -7.83 1.07
CA HIS A 24 7.08 -8.94 1.46
C HIS A 24 6.10 -8.55 2.57
N MET A 25 5.25 -7.57 2.30
CA MET A 25 4.37 -6.97 3.31
C MET A 25 2.89 -7.26 3.06
N LYS A 26 2.15 -7.55 4.13
CA LYS A 26 0.68 -7.50 4.17
C LYS A 26 0.25 -6.38 5.11
N VAL A 27 -0.32 -5.32 4.57
CA VAL A 27 -0.71 -4.12 5.34
C VAL A 27 -2.23 -3.92 5.23
N THR A 28 -2.91 -3.79 6.37
CA THR A 28 -4.36 -3.51 6.44
C THR A 28 -4.63 -2.31 7.32
N GLY A 29 -5.43 -1.34 6.88
CA GLY A 29 -5.65 -0.16 7.70
C GLY A 29 -6.29 1.06 7.03
N SER A 30 -6.23 2.18 7.73
CA SER A 30 -6.64 3.50 7.22
C SER A 30 -5.52 4.52 7.39
N HIS A 31 -5.49 5.54 6.54
CA HIS A 31 -4.47 6.61 6.57
C HIS A 31 -3.05 6.05 6.53
N MET A 32 -2.72 5.37 5.43
CA MET A 32 -1.46 4.63 5.31
C MET A 32 -0.53 5.22 4.25
N LYS A 33 0.77 5.27 4.57
CA LYS A 33 1.85 5.44 3.59
C LYS A 33 2.70 4.17 3.56
N VAL A 34 2.66 3.45 2.45
CA VAL A 34 3.36 2.17 2.29
C VAL A 34 4.37 2.27 1.15
N THR A 35 5.64 1.95 1.43
CA THR A 35 6.71 1.94 0.42
C THR A 35 7.42 0.59 0.44
N GLY A 36 7.59 -0.07 -0.71
CA GLY A 36 8.23 -1.37 -0.71
C GLY A 36 8.12 -2.21 -1.97
N SER A 37 8.44 -3.50 -1.85
CA SER A 37 8.26 -4.50 -2.90
C SER A 37 7.45 -5.71 -2.39
N HIS A 38 6.77 -6.41 -3.30
CA HIS A 38 5.95 -7.59 -2.97
C HIS A 38 4.92 -7.29 -1.87
N MET A 39 3.96 -6.40 -2.17
CA MET A 39 3.04 -5.86 -1.17
C MET A 39 1.59 -6.26 -1.44
N ARG A 40 0.86 -6.62 -0.39
CA ARG A 40 -0.61 -6.67 -0.37
C ARG A 40 -1.14 -5.62 0.59
N VAL A 41 -1.78 -4.58 0.06
CA VAL A 41 -2.29 -3.45 0.85
C VAL A 41 -3.82 -3.40 0.75
N THR A 42 -4.50 -3.31 1.88
CA THR A 42 -5.96 -3.20 1.94
C THR A 42 -6.36 -2.07 2.88
N GLY A 43 -7.22 -1.14 2.44
CA GLY A 43 -7.55 -0.02 3.31
C GLY A 43 -8.23 1.18 2.66
N SER A 44 -8.24 2.29 3.39
CA SER A 44 -8.72 3.59 2.89
C SER A 44 -7.67 4.68 3.11
N HIS A 45 -7.70 5.72 2.28
CA HIS A 45 -6.78 6.86 2.38
C HIS A 45 -5.31 6.42 2.32
N MET A 46 -4.91 5.87 1.19
CA MET A 46 -3.62 5.18 1.03
C MET A 46 -2.72 5.87 0.02
N LYS A 47 -1.43 6.00 0.36
CA LYS A 47 -0.35 6.26 -0.59
C LYS A 47 0.59 5.06 -0.64
N VAL A 48 0.60 4.35 -1.76
CA VAL A 48 1.39 3.13 -1.96
C VAL A 48 2.42 3.38 -3.05
N THR A 49 3.68 3.04 -2.80
CA THR A 49 4.78 3.17 -3.77
C THR A 49 5.64 1.92 -3.79
N GLY A 50 5.86 1.31 -4.95
CA GLY A 50 6.61 0.06 -4.98
C GLY A 50 6.57 -0.77 -6.25
N SER A 51 6.98 -2.02 -6.15
CA SER A 51 6.89 -3.02 -7.22
C SER A 51 6.15 -4.27 -6.74
N HIS A 52 5.50 -4.99 -7.67
CA HIS A 52 4.73 -6.21 -7.40
C HIS A 52 3.67 -5.99 -6.29
N MET A 53 2.64 -5.21 -6.61
CA MET A 53 1.67 -4.74 -5.64
C MET A 53 0.26 -5.24 -5.94
N ARG A 54 -0.45 -5.68 -4.90
CA ARG A 54 -1.91 -5.83 -4.91
C ARG A 54 -2.52 -4.85 -3.91
N VAL A 55 -3.29 -3.88 -4.40
CA VAL A 55 -3.88 -2.82 -3.59
C VAL A 55 -5.40 -2.87 -3.71
N THR A 56 -6.10 -2.86 -2.58
CA THR A 56 -7.58 -2.85 -2.55
C THR A 56 -8.08 -1.79 -1.58
N GLY A 57 -9.00 -0.93 -2.00
CA GLY A 57 -9.44 0.13 -1.11
C GLY A 57 -10.20 1.29 -1.71
N SER A 58 -10.24 2.40 -0.98
CA SER A 58 -10.79 3.68 -1.44
C SER A 58 -9.82 4.82 -1.19
N HIS A 59 -9.87 5.87 -2.02
CA HIS A 59 -9.02 7.07 -1.88
C HIS A 59 -7.53 6.71 -1.91
N MET A 60 -7.06 6.26 -3.07
CA MET A 60 -5.75 5.64 -3.22
C MET A 60 -4.88 6.40 -4.23
N LYS A 61 -3.61 6.62 -3.87
CA LYS A 61 -2.54 6.99 -4.81
C LYS A 61 -1.51 5.86 -4.86
N VAL A 62 -1.42 5.19 -6.00
CA VAL A 62 -0.53 4.04 -6.21
C VAL A 62 0.49 4.38 -7.29
N THR A 63 1.77 4.16 -7.02
CA THR A 63 2.87 4.41 -7.97
C THR A 63 3.82 3.24 -8.01
N GLY A 64 4.11 2.68 -9.19
CA GLY A 64 4.95 1.49 -9.25
C GLY A 64 4.95 0.69 -10.54
N SER A 65 5.49 -0.53 -10.47
CA SER A 65 5.47 -1.53 -11.53
C SER A 65 4.75 -2.80 -11.10
N HIS A 66 4.12 -3.51 -12.04
CA HIS A 66 3.40 -4.77 -11.79
C HIS A 66 2.35 -4.64 -10.69
N MET A 67 1.27 -3.94 -11.00
CA MET A 67 0.25 -3.55 -10.02
C MET A 67 -1.12 -4.13 -10.38
N ARG A 68 -1.81 -4.67 -9.37
CA ARG A 68 -3.25 -4.92 -9.42
C ARG A 68 -3.94 -4.06 -8.37
N VAL A 69 -4.67 -3.05 -8.81
CA VAL A 69 -5.41 -2.12 -7.96
C VAL A 69 -6.91 -2.41 -8.13
N THR A 70 -7.69 -2.32 -7.06
CA THR A 70 -9.16 -2.49 -7.12
C THR A 70 -9.79 -1.58 -6.09
N GLY A 71 -10.78 -0.77 -6.48
CA GLY A 71 -11.35 0.21 -5.55
C GLY A 71 -12.04 1.41 -6.19
N SER A 72 -12.28 2.42 -5.35
CA SER A 72 -12.86 3.71 -5.75
C SER A 72 -11.89 4.87 -5.47
N HIS A 73 -12.03 5.96 -6.23
CA HIS A 73 -11.19 7.17 -6.10
C HIS A 73 -9.69 6.85 -6.13
N MET A 74 -9.21 6.34 -7.26
CA MET A 74 -7.85 5.85 -7.42
C MET A 74 -7.06 6.69 -8.43
N LYS A 75 -5.81 7.00 -8.10
CA LYS A 75 -4.80 7.51 -9.04
C LYS A 75 -3.66 6.51 -9.13
N VAL A 76 -3.47 5.88 -10.30
CA VAL A 76 -2.48 4.82 -10.52
C VAL A 76 -1.50 5.20 -11.63
N THR A 77 -0.22 5.30 -11.28
CA THR A 77 0.87 5.72 -12.18
C THR A 77 1.96 4.65 -12.25
N GLY A 78 2.45 4.35 -13.46
CA GLY A 78 3.55 3.42 -13.71
C GLY A 78 3.20 2.32 -14.71
N SER A 79 4.04 1.27 -14.78
CA SER A 79 4.03 0.25 -15.83
C SER A 79 3.36 -1.06 -15.39
N HIS A 80 2.81 -1.82 -16.33
CA HIS A 80 2.12 -3.11 -16.08
C HIS A 80 1.08 -3.01 -14.95
N LYS A 81 0.04 -2.21 -15.18
CA LYS A 81 -1.03 -1.95 -14.22
C LYS A 81 -2.36 -2.54 -14.69
N LEU A 82 -3.06 -3.19 -13.76
CA LEU A 82 -4.47 -3.57 -13.86
C LEU A 82 -5.21 -2.80 -12.77
N CYS A 83 -6.23 -2.04 -13.13
CA CYS A 83 -7.01 -1.19 -12.22
C CYS A 83 -8.49 -1.55 -12.28
#